data_AF-A0A1G0YGX2-F1
#
_entry.id   AF-A0A1G0YGX2-F1
#
_cell.length_a   1.000
_cell.length_b   1.000
_cell.length_c   1.000
_cell.angle_alpha   90.00
_cell.angle_beta   90.00
_cell.angle_gamma   90.00
#
_symmetry.space_group_name_H-M   'P 1'
#
loop_
_entity.id
_entity.type
_entity.pdbx_description
1 polymer ?
#
loop_
_entity_poly.entity_id
_entity_poly.type
_entity_poly.pdbx_seq_one_letter_code
_entity_poly.pdbx_strand_id
1 'polypeptide(L)'
;MMRYFIFVSLALSLIACASSEDVRYYRLHPKALQRALKNCPDSHPRQIACAELIKIADEVNTLAYQLQRDPQGFGNTILTSEAKLAELERDFKKNKAQSGLYTEIAQEKQKIAEYLAIVQWLESPGK
;
A
#
# COMPACT_ATOMS: atom_id res chain seq x y z
N MET A 1 30.27 23.65 23.92
CA MET A 1 30.38 22.28 23.39
C MET A 1 29.05 21.51 23.46
N MET A 2 28.35 21.46 24.59
CA MET A 2 27.07 20.71 24.75
C MET A 2 25.87 21.26 23.93
N ARG A 3 25.89 22.56 23.58
CA ARG A 3 24.82 23.21 22.78
C ARG A 3 24.74 22.72 21.34
N TYR A 4 25.84 22.25 20.74
CA TYR A 4 25.84 21.78 19.35
C TYR A 4 25.28 20.35 19.21
N PHE A 5 25.41 19.53 20.26
CA PHE A 5 24.85 18.17 20.25
C PHE A 5 23.32 18.16 20.16
N ILE A 6 22.65 19.17 20.72
CA ILE A 6 21.18 19.31 20.67
C ILE A 6 20.70 19.66 19.25
N PHE A 7 21.46 20.46 18.51
CA PHE A 7 21.10 20.79 17.12
C PHE A 7 21.35 19.63 16.15
N VAL A 8 22.36 18.80 16.41
CA VAL A 8 22.64 17.61 15.59
C VAL A 8 21.58 16.52 15.80
N SER A 9 21.12 16.30 17.04
CA SER A 9 20.07 15.31 17.31
C SER A 9 18.71 15.71 16.73
N LEU A 10 18.40 17.01 16.68
CA LEU A 10 17.16 17.53 16.07
C LEU A 10 17.17 17.44 14.53
N ALA A 11 18.35 17.48 13.91
CA ALA A 11 18.47 17.32 12.46
C ALA A 11 18.37 15.84 12.03
N LEU A 12 18.81 14.89 12.85
CA LEU A 12 18.76 13.46 12.55
C LEU A 12 17.33 12.88 12.65
N SER A 13 16.43 13.48 13.43
CA SER A 13 15.06 12.98 13.60
C SER A 13 14.14 13.27 12.40
N LEU A 14 14.53 14.15 11.47
CA LEU A 14 13.72 14.49 10.29
C LEU A 14 13.92 13.54 9.09
N ILE A 15 14.95 12.68 9.13
CA ILE A 15 15.30 11.79 8.00
C ILE A 15 14.59 10.43 8.09
N ALA A 16 13.99 10.09 9.24
CA ALA A 16 13.47 8.75 9.52
C ALA A 16 12.04 8.47 9.00
N CYS A 17 11.34 9.45 8.40
CA CYS A 17 9.91 9.30 8.03
C CYS A 17 9.60 9.22 6.52
N ALA A 18 10.58 9.16 5.62
CA ALA A 18 10.36 9.51 4.20
C ALA A 18 10.49 8.37 3.18
N SER A 19 10.12 7.11 3.48
CA SER A 19 10.29 6.03 2.48
C SER A 19 9.20 4.97 2.38
N SER A 20 8.43 4.67 3.44
CA SER A 20 7.42 3.61 3.39
C SER A 20 6.03 4.06 2.92
N GLU A 21 5.73 5.35 3.04
CA GLU A 21 4.42 5.90 2.66
C GLU A 21 4.23 5.96 1.14
N ASP A 22 5.31 6.20 0.41
CA ASP A 22 5.31 6.32 -1.05
C ASP A 22 5.01 5.00 -1.77
N VAL A 23 5.56 3.87 -1.29
CA VAL A 23 5.28 2.54 -1.88
C VAL A 23 3.81 2.20 -1.77
N ARG A 24 3.23 2.41 -0.58
CA ARG A 24 1.80 2.15 -0.34
C ARG A 24 0.91 3.06 -1.18
N TYR A 25 1.27 4.33 -1.32
CA TYR A 25 0.52 5.29 -2.15
C TYR A 25 0.37 4.78 -3.59
N TYR A 26 1.45 4.32 -4.21
CA TYR A 26 1.40 3.87 -5.61
C TYR A 26 0.61 2.57 -5.82
N ARG A 27 0.57 1.67 -4.83
CA ARG A 27 -0.29 0.48 -4.87
C ARG A 27 -1.78 0.81 -4.85
N LEU A 28 -2.15 1.86 -4.13
CA LEU A 28 -3.55 2.31 -4.00
C LEU A 28 -3.98 3.29 -5.10
N HIS A 29 -3.04 3.80 -5.89
CA HIS A 29 -3.31 4.78 -6.94
C HIS A 29 -2.67 4.39 -8.29
N PRO A 30 -3.21 3.39 -9.01
CA PRO A 30 -2.66 2.92 -10.28
C PRO A 30 -2.44 4.02 -11.33
N LYS A 31 -3.32 5.03 -11.41
CA LYS A 31 -3.16 6.18 -12.33
C LYS A 31 -1.96 7.09 -11.95
N ALA A 32 -1.65 7.22 -10.66
CA ALA A 32 -0.47 7.97 -10.22
C ALA A 32 0.81 7.18 -10.52
N LEU A 33 0.79 5.87 -10.30
CA LEU A 33 1.88 4.97 -10.65
C LEU A 33 2.20 5.00 -12.15
N GLN A 34 1.19 4.93 -13.02
CA GLN A 34 1.37 5.05 -14.46
C GLN A 34 2.02 6.37 -14.87
N ARG A 35 1.65 7.49 -14.24
CA ARG A 35 2.27 8.80 -14.49
C ARG A 35 3.72 8.84 -14.03
N ALA A 36 4.01 8.30 -12.84
CA ALA A 36 5.37 8.24 -12.31
C ALA A 36 6.29 7.40 -13.22
N LEU A 37 5.81 6.27 -13.73
CA LEU A 37 6.57 5.40 -14.65
C LEU A 37 6.83 6.05 -16.01
N LYS A 38 5.86 6.78 -16.58
CA LYS A 38 6.05 7.51 -17.85
C LYS A 38 7.16 8.54 -17.78
N ASN A 39 7.41 9.05 -16.58
CA ASN A 39 8.36 10.11 -16.29
C ASN A 39 9.73 9.56 -15.85
N CYS A 40 9.91 8.23 -15.80
CA CYS A 40 11.19 7.60 -15.49
C CYS A 40 12.07 7.47 -16.75
N PRO A 41 13.39 7.75 -16.67
CA PRO A 41 14.15 8.17 -15.49
C PRO A 41 14.16 9.69 -15.23
N ASP A 42 13.70 10.49 -16.18
CA ASP A 42 13.96 11.94 -16.24
C ASP A 42 13.38 12.76 -15.07
N SER A 43 12.28 12.29 -14.45
CA SER A 43 11.62 12.95 -13.33
C SER A 43 10.93 11.96 -12.39
N HIS A 44 11.71 11.07 -11.77
CA HIS A 44 11.22 10.21 -10.70
C HIS A 44 10.83 11.02 -9.44
N PRO A 45 9.86 10.54 -8.64
CA PRO A 45 9.58 11.13 -7.33
C PRO A 45 10.82 11.01 -6.43
N ARG A 46 11.15 12.07 -5.67
CA ARG A 46 12.42 12.19 -4.92
C ARG A 46 12.72 11.05 -3.94
N GLN A 47 11.72 10.26 -3.56
CA GLN A 47 11.79 9.28 -2.47
C GLN A 47 11.65 7.83 -2.96
N ILE A 48 11.40 7.58 -4.26
CA ILE A 48 11.27 6.22 -4.80
C ILE A 48 12.02 6.04 -6.12
N ALA A 49 12.83 4.99 -6.18
CA ALA A 49 13.58 4.65 -7.39
C ALA A 49 12.63 4.08 -8.47
N CYS A 50 12.93 4.33 -9.74
CA CYS A 50 12.17 3.76 -10.86
C CYS A 50 12.10 2.23 -10.83
N ALA A 51 13.16 1.57 -10.36
CA ALA A 51 13.17 0.12 -10.17
C ALA A 51 12.09 -0.35 -9.17
N GLU A 52 11.84 0.42 -8.12
CA GLU A 52 10.80 0.10 -7.13
C GLU A 52 9.40 0.38 -7.70
N LEU A 53 9.23 1.48 -8.44
CA LEU A 53 8.00 1.76 -9.18
C LEU A 53 7.65 0.64 -10.17
N ILE A 54 8.65 0.05 -10.85
CA ILE A 54 8.45 -1.07 -11.77
C ILE A 54 7.94 -2.32 -11.02
N LYS A 55 8.50 -2.64 -9.84
CA LYS A 55 7.99 -3.75 -9.02
C LYS A 55 6.54 -3.53 -8.61
N ILE A 56 6.21 -2.32 -8.15
CA ILE A 56 4.83 -1.97 -7.78
C ILE A 56 3.91 -2.09 -9.00
N ALA A 57 4.39 -1.71 -10.19
CA ALA A 57 3.62 -1.85 -11.43
C ALA A 57 3.33 -3.30 -11.79
N ASP A 58 4.29 -4.20 -11.59
CA ASP A 58 4.12 -5.64 -11.82
C ASP A 58 3.04 -6.23 -10.89
N GLU A 59 3.07 -5.87 -9.61
CA GLU A 59 2.05 -6.27 -8.62
C GLU A 59 0.65 -5.75 -9.02
N VAL A 60 0.55 -4.46 -9.34
CA VAL A 60 -0.72 -3.80 -9.76
C VAL A 60 -1.25 -4.42 -11.05
N ASN A 61 -0.39 -4.68 -12.03
CA ASN A 61 -0.77 -5.30 -13.29
C ASN A 61 -1.22 -6.75 -13.11
N THR A 62 -0.57 -7.48 -12.20
CA THR A 62 -0.98 -8.85 -11.84
C THR A 62 -2.39 -8.85 -11.27
N LEU A 63 -2.71 -7.95 -10.35
CA LEU A 63 -4.07 -7.84 -9.80
C LEU A 63 -5.09 -7.42 -10.88
N ALA A 64 -4.74 -6.46 -11.74
CA ALA A 64 -5.59 -6.07 -12.86
C ALA A 64 -5.87 -7.23 -13.82
N TYR A 65 -4.85 -8.04 -14.13
CA TYR A 65 -5.00 -9.23 -14.95
C TYR A 65 -5.91 -10.27 -14.29
N GLN A 66 -5.78 -10.48 -12.98
CA GLN A 66 -6.65 -11.38 -12.22
C GLN A 66 -8.11 -10.92 -12.28
N LEU A 67 -8.37 -9.62 -12.06
CA LEU A 67 -9.70 -9.04 -12.16
C LEU A 67 -10.30 -9.25 -13.57
N GLN A 68 -9.54 -8.96 -14.63
CA GLN A 68 -10.01 -9.13 -16.00
C GLN A 68 -10.26 -10.59 -16.38
N ARG A 69 -9.41 -11.50 -15.90
CA ARG A 69 -9.51 -12.94 -16.22
C ARG A 69 -10.68 -13.62 -15.50
N ASP A 70 -10.88 -13.30 -14.23
CA ASP A 70 -11.93 -13.89 -13.40
C ASP A 70 -12.51 -12.86 -12.41
N PRO A 71 -13.44 -11.99 -12.86
CA PRO A 71 -14.02 -10.96 -12.00
C PRO A 71 -14.75 -11.53 -10.77
N GLN A 72 -15.39 -12.70 -10.91
CA GLN A 72 -16.12 -13.32 -9.82
C GLN A 72 -15.17 -13.90 -8.77
N GLY A 73 -14.12 -14.60 -9.19
CA GLY A 73 -13.06 -15.07 -8.31
C GLY A 73 -12.33 -13.92 -7.61
N PHE A 74 -12.09 -12.82 -8.32
CA PHE A 74 -11.52 -11.61 -7.74
C PHE A 74 -12.43 -11.03 -6.65
N GLY A 75 -13.74 -10.89 -6.93
CA GLY A 75 -14.72 -10.45 -5.93
C GLY A 75 -14.81 -11.38 -4.72
N ASN A 76 -14.82 -12.70 -4.93
CA ASN A 76 -14.81 -13.69 -3.85
C ASN A 76 -13.55 -13.58 -2.97
N THR A 77 -12.41 -13.21 -3.54
CA THR A 77 -11.17 -12.98 -2.79
C THR A 77 -11.31 -11.78 -1.84
N ILE A 78 -11.96 -10.70 -2.30
CA ILE A 78 -12.27 -9.53 -1.46
C ILE A 78 -13.18 -9.94 -0.31
N LEU A 79 -14.31 -10.60 -0.61
CA LEU A 79 -15.27 -11.04 0.41
C LEU A 79 -14.64 -11.97 1.46
N THR A 80 -13.77 -12.89 1.02
CA THR A 80 -13.03 -13.78 1.91
C THR A 80 -12.10 -13.01 2.83
N SER A 81 -11.38 -12.02 2.29
CA SER A 81 -10.51 -11.13 3.06
C SER A 81 -11.29 -10.26 4.05
N GLU A 82 -12.46 -9.73 3.67
CA GLU A 82 -13.34 -8.98 4.57
C GLU A 82 -13.90 -9.85 5.70
N ALA A 83 -14.30 -11.09 5.41
CA ALA A 83 -14.76 -12.04 6.42
C ALA A 83 -13.63 -12.37 7.43
N LYS A 84 -12.41 -12.60 6.93
CA LYS A 84 -11.23 -12.82 7.77
C LYS A 84 -10.92 -11.60 8.63
N LEU A 85 -10.99 -10.39 8.07
CA LEU A 85 -10.78 -9.17 8.83
C LEU A 85 -11.81 -9.03 9.97
N ALA A 86 -13.08 -9.33 9.71
CA ALA A 86 -14.12 -9.29 10.74
C ALA A 86 -13.87 -10.28 11.88
N GLU A 87 -13.37 -11.47 11.56
CA GLU A 87 -12.93 -12.47 12.55
C GLU A 87 -11.75 -11.96 13.39
N LEU A 88 -10.70 -11.44 12.74
CA LEU A 88 -9.54 -10.88 13.42
C LEU A 88 -9.93 -9.72 14.36
N GLU A 89 -10.81 -8.82 13.91
CA GLU A 89 -11.28 -7.69 14.73
C GLU A 89 -12.14 -8.15 15.92
N ARG A 90 -12.95 -9.21 15.73
CA ARG A 90 -13.72 -9.82 16.83
C ARG A 90 -12.80 -10.44 17.86
N ASP A 91 -11.77 -11.16 17.44
CA ASP A 91 -10.86 -11.85 18.33
C ASP A 91 -9.93 -10.87 19.05
N PHE A 92 -9.50 -9.80 18.37
CA PHE A 92 -8.77 -8.69 18.98
C PHE A 92 -9.58 -7.98 20.08
N LYS A 93 -10.90 -7.79 19.89
CA LYS A 93 -11.79 -7.22 20.93
C LYS A 93 -11.86 -8.11 22.17
N LYS A 94 -11.82 -9.44 22.00
CA LYS A 94 -11.85 -10.41 23.09
C LYS A 94 -10.49 -10.52 23.81
N ASN A 95 -9.38 -10.45 23.07
CA ASN A 95 -8.03 -10.67 23.57
C ASN A 95 -7.05 -9.56 23.11
N LYS A 96 -7.17 -8.37 23.73
CA LYS A 96 -6.41 -7.16 23.37
C LYS A 96 -4.88 -7.26 23.55
N ALA A 97 -4.38 -8.31 24.21
CA ALA A 97 -2.96 -8.45 24.55
C ALA A 97 -2.11 -9.15 23.46
N GLN A 98 -2.72 -9.64 22.38
CA GLN A 98 -2.00 -10.40 21.35
C GLN A 98 -1.45 -9.48 20.26
N SER A 99 -0.17 -9.13 20.35
CA SER A 99 0.53 -8.22 19.42
C SER A 99 0.50 -8.68 17.95
N GLY A 100 0.38 -10.00 17.71
CA GLY A 100 0.26 -10.56 16.36
C GLY A 100 -1.03 -10.15 15.64
N LEU A 101 -2.16 -10.08 16.35
CA LEU A 101 -3.46 -9.75 15.76
C LEU A 101 -3.49 -8.34 15.16
N TYR A 102 -2.80 -7.37 15.77
CA TYR A 102 -2.72 -6.02 15.22
C TYR A 102 -2.05 -6.00 13.84
N THR A 103 -0.95 -6.76 13.70
CA THR A 103 -0.21 -6.84 12.43
C THR A 103 -1.05 -7.53 11.36
N GLU A 104 -1.72 -8.63 11.72
CA GLU A 104 -2.61 -9.35 10.80
C GLU A 104 -3.78 -8.49 10.33
N ILE A 105 -4.42 -7.73 11.24
CA ILE A 105 -5.47 -6.78 10.90
C ILE A 105 -4.96 -5.73 9.91
N ALA A 106 -3.78 -5.16 10.16
CA ALA A 106 -3.19 -4.15 9.28
C ALA A 106 -2.89 -4.71 7.89
N GLN A 107 -2.34 -5.93 7.82
CA GLN A 107 -2.06 -6.61 6.55
C GLN A 107 -3.34 -6.94 5.77
N GLU A 108 -4.37 -7.44 6.45
CA GLU A 108 -5.63 -7.79 5.79
C GLU A 108 -6.35 -6.52 5.27
N LYS A 109 -6.34 -5.42 6.04
CA LYS A 109 -6.84 -4.12 5.59
C LYS A 109 -6.11 -3.61 4.36
N GLN A 110 -4.77 -3.70 4.36
CA GLN A 110 -3.96 -3.29 3.23
C GLN A 110 -4.30 -4.12 1.98
N LYS A 111 -4.42 -5.44 2.12
CA LYS A 111 -4.81 -6.33 1.01
C LYS A 111 -6.17 -5.95 0.43
N ILE A 112 -7.18 -5.75 1.27
CA ILE A 112 -8.52 -5.33 0.81
C ILE A 112 -8.44 -4.01 0.04
N ALA A 113 -7.71 -3.03 0.58
CA ALA A 113 -7.54 -1.72 -0.06
C ALA A 113 -6.87 -1.82 -1.44
N GLU A 114 -5.85 -2.67 -1.59
CA GLU A 114 -5.18 -2.90 -2.87
C GLU A 114 -6.13 -3.52 -3.90
N TYR A 115 -6.90 -4.55 -3.54
CA TYR A 115 -7.88 -5.17 -4.45
C TYR A 115 -8.96 -4.16 -4.87
N LEU A 116 -9.50 -3.39 -3.91
CA LEU A 116 -10.52 -2.38 -4.19
C LEU A 116 -9.97 -1.23 -5.05
N ALA A 117 -8.71 -0.84 -4.90
CA ALA A 117 -8.08 0.16 -5.76
C ALA A 117 -8.04 -0.28 -7.22
N ILE A 118 -7.85 -1.57 -7.50
CA ILE A 118 -7.88 -2.14 -8.86
C ILE A 118 -9.29 -2.11 -9.43
N VAL A 119 -10.30 -2.53 -8.65
CA VAL A 119 -11.72 -2.44 -9.06
C VAL A 119 -12.09 -1.00 -9.36
N GLN A 120 -11.76 -0.06 -8.46
CA GLN A 120 -12.03 1.35 -8.66
C GLN A 120 -11.34 1.90 -9.91
N TRP A 121 -10.12 1.45 -10.20
CA TRP A 121 -9.36 1.90 -11.35
C TRP A 121 -9.96 1.42 -12.68
N LEU A 122 -10.36 0.15 -12.76
CA LEU A 122 -10.79 -0.48 -14.01
C LEU A 122 -12.30 -0.39 -14.27
N GLU A 123 -13.12 -0.43 -13.22
CA GLU A 123 -14.58 -0.58 -13.34
C GLU A 123 -15.38 0.68 -12.97
N SER A 124 -14.73 1.73 -12.45
CA SER A 124 -15.44 2.98 -12.12
C SER A 124 -15.77 3.77 -13.40
N PRO A 125 -17.06 4.10 -13.66
CA PRO A 125 -17.46 4.90 -14.81
C PRO A 125 -17.02 6.36 -14.59
N GLY A 126 -15.82 6.67 -15.09
CA GLY A 126 -15.17 7.96 -14.91
C GLY A 126 -13.80 8.02 -15.60
N LYS A 127 -13.83 7.85 -16.93
CA LYS A 127 -12.86 8.49 -17.82
C LYS A 127 -13.48 9.78 -18.33
#